data_AF-A0A9X2CWI0-F1
#
_entry.id   AF-A0A9X2CWI0-F1
#
_cell.length_a   1.000
_cell.length_b   1.000
_cell.length_c   1.000
_cell.angle_alpha   90.00
_cell.angle_beta   90.00
_cell.angle_gamma   90.00
#
_symmetry.space_group_name_H-M   'P 1'
#
loop_
_entity.id
_entity.type
_entity.pdbx_description
1 polymer ?
#
loop_
_entity_poly.entity_id
_entity_poly.type
_entity_poly.pdbx_seq_one_letter_code
_entity_poly.pdbx_strand_id
1 'polypeptide(L)' 'MESYLYKRTYVTLTDGSDFWYYPTLIKRTSVAGYRWDGLRWVENRIDLRRIRWCNCFERTEE' A
#
# COMPACT_ATOMS: atom_id res chain seq x y z
N MET A 1 -6.98 11.33 18.79
CA MET A 1 -6.51 9.97 19.12
C MET A 1 -6.43 9.26 17.79
N GLU A 2 -5.24 9.18 17.20
CA GLU A 2 -5.09 8.86 15.78
C GLU A 2 -5.45 7.40 15.53
N SER A 3 -6.41 7.23 14.62
CA SER A 3 -6.92 5.98 14.06
C SER A 3 -5.84 5.28 13.23
N TYR A 4 -4.81 4.79 13.90
CA TYR A 4 -3.82 3.94 13.26
C TYR A 4 -4.33 2.50 13.31
N LEU A 5 -4.13 1.78 12.20
CA LEU A 5 -4.47 0.36 11.97
C LEU A 5 -5.86 0.16 11.36
N TYR A 6 -5.95 0.36 10.04
CA TYR A 6 -6.40 -0.62 9.01
C TYR A 6 -6.40 0.06 7.63
N LYS A 7 -5.37 0.88 7.34
CA LYS A 7 -5.24 1.63 6.08
C LYS A 7 -4.85 0.67 4.96
N ARG A 8 -5.83 0.02 4.33
CA ARG A 8 -5.60 -0.62 3.03
C ARG A 8 -5.23 0.49 2.07
N THR A 9 -3.99 0.46 1.58
CA THR A 9 -3.53 1.46 0.63
C THR A 9 -3.73 0.90 -0.76
N TYR A 10 -4.46 1.61 -1.60
CA TYR A 10 -4.54 1.28 -3.01
C TYR A 10 -3.37 1.93 -3.72
N VAL A 11 -2.48 1.14 -4.30
CA VAL A 11 -1.26 1.63 -4.94
C VAL A 11 -1.36 1.41 -6.43
N THR A 12 -1.05 2.45 -7.19
CA THR A 12 -0.92 2.40 -8.65
C THR A 12 0.54 2.64 -9.00
N LEU A 13 1.13 1.67 -9.67
CA LEU A 13 2.49 1.76 -10.19
C LEU A 13 2.52 2.55 -11.50
N THR A 14 3.69 3.06 -11.82
CA THR A 14 4.01 3.76 -13.09
C THR A 14 3.81 2.88 -14.32
N ASP A 15 3.88 1.56 -14.17
CA ASP A 15 3.61 0.55 -15.20
C ASP A 15 2.11 0.39 -15.50
N GLY A 16 1.23 1.04 -14.72
CA GLY A 16 -0.22 0.91 -14.83
C GLY A 16 -0.82 -0.21 -13.98
N SER A 17 0.00 -0.99 -13.26
CA SER A 17 -0.51 -1.98 -12.30
C SER A 17 -1.10 -1.30 -11.07
N ASP A 18 -2.36 -1.61 -10.76
CA ASP A 18 -3.04 -1.22 -9.54
C ASP A 18 -3.31 -2.43 -8.64
N PHE A 19 -3.13 -2.27 -7.33
CA PHE A 19 -3.42 -3.33 -6.37
C PHE A 19 -3.59 -2.78 -4.96
N TRP A 20 -4.28 -3.57 -4.14
CA TRP A 20 -4.28 -3.35 -2.70
C TRP A 20 -2.94 -3.71 -2.10
N TYR A 21 -2.39 -2.79 -1.32
CA TYR A 21 -1.11 -2.92 -0.67
C TYR A 21 -1.24 -2.61 0.82
N TYR A 22 -0.65 -3.47 1.63
CA TYR A 22 -0.61 -3.33 3.07
C TYR A 22 0.84 -3.09 3.51
N PRO A 23 1.25 -1.82 3.72
CA PRO A 23 2.60 -1.50 4.12
C PRO A 23 2.85 -1.95 5.56
N THR A 24 3.91 -2.70 5.80
CA THR A 24 4.34 -3.09 7.15
C THR A 24 5.58 -2.33 7.58
N LEU A 25 6.46 -1.98 6.63
CA LEU A 25 7.70 -1.25 6.91
C LEU A 25 7.98 -0.25 5.81
N ILE A 26 8.08 1.02 6.19
CA ILE A 26 8.40 2.12 5.28
C ILE A 26 9.86 2.53 5.50
N LYS A 27 10.66 2.50 4.43
CA LYS A 27 12.01 3.10 4.38
C LYS A 27 11.99 4.33 3.49
N ARG A 28 13.08 5.11 3.51
CA ARG A 28 13.24 6.36 2.73
C ARG A 28 12.92 6.24 1.23
N THR A 29 13.22 5.09 0.62
CA THR A 29 13.05 4.89 -0.83
C THR A 29 12.24 3.66 -1.19
N SER A 30 11.90 2.82 -0.22
CA SER A 30 11.22 1.54 -0.47
C SER A 30 10.23 1.25 0.64
N VAL A 31 9.09 0.68 0.28
CA VAL A 31 8.12 0.17 1.22
C VAL A 31 8.05 -1.34 1.12
N ALA A 32 8.15 -2.04 2.25
CA ALA A 32 7.89 -3.47 2.36
C ALA A 32 6.51 -3.68 2.98
N GLY A 33 5.86 -4.75 2.55
CA GLY A 33 4.50 -5.03 2.94
C GLY A 33 3.96 -6.27 2.26
N TYR A 34 2.63 -6.35 2.20
CA TYR A 34 1.93 -7.41 1.52
C TYR A 34 1.09 -6.81 0.39
N ARG A 35 1.22 -7.36 -0.83
CA ARG A 35 0.33 -7.05 -1.94
C ARG A 35 -0.81 -8.06 -1.99
N TRP A 36 -1.99 -7.61 -2.37
CA TRP A 36 -3.11 -8.48 -2.69
C TRP A 36 -3.00 -8.95 -4.14
N ASP A 37 -2.93 -10.26 -4.35
CA ASP A 37 -2.88 -10.88 -5.68
C ASP A 37 -4.26 -11.32 -6.19
N GLY A 38 -5.34 -10.96 -5.48
CA GLY A 38 -6.72 -11.40 -5.78
C GLY A 38 -7.16 -12.61 -4.93
N LEU A 39 -6.23 -13.49 -4.57
CA LEU A 39 -6.50 -14.70 -3.77
C LEU A 39 -5.91 -14.63 -2.35
N ARG A 40 -4.72 -14.05 -2.20
CA ARG A 40 -3.97 -14.00 -0.95
C ARG A 40 -3.06 -12.78 -0.87
N TRP A 41 -2.65 -12.46 0.34
CA TRP A 41 -1.60 -11.49 0.63
C TRP A 41 -0.24 -12.14 0.41
N VAL A 42 0.57 -11.56 -0.48
CA VAL A 42 1.91 -12.03 -0.80
C VAL A 42 2.90 -10.98 -0.36
N GLU A 43 3.99 -11.38 0.30
CA GLU A 43 5.06 -10.46 0.69
C GLU A 43 5.62 -9.80 -0.57
N ASN A 44 5.68 -8.47 -0.54
CA ASN A 44 6.17 -7.69 -1.66
C ASN A 44 6.91 -6.45 -1.15
N ARG A 45 7.87 -6.00 -1.95
CA ARG A 45 8.62 -4.78 -1.69
C ARG A 45 8.56 -3.90 -2.92
N ILE A 46 8.07 -2.69 -2.73
CA ILE A 46 7.89 -1.72 -3.81
C ILE A 46 8.85 -0.57 -3.58
N ASP A 47 9.58 -0.19 -4.63
CA ASP A 47 10.37 1.02 -4.60
C ASP A 47 9.45 2.23 -4.78
N LEU A 48 9.55 3.23 -3.90
CA LEU A 48 8.68 4.41 -3.91
C LEU A 48 8.78 5.18 -5.23
N ARG A 49 9.91 5.07 -5.95
CA ARG A 49 10.10 5.68 -7.27
C ARG A 49 9.20 5.08 -8.36
N ARG A 50 8.69 3.86 -8.14
CA ARG A 50 7.79 3.17 -9.09
C ARG A 50 6.32 3.46 -8.79
N ILE A 51 6.00 4.03 -7.63
CA ILE A 51 4.63 4.38 -7.25
C ILE A 51 4.26 5.68 -7.95
N ARG A 52 3.22 5.62 -8.78
CA ARG A 52 2.67 6.79 -9.46
C ARG A 52 1.66 7.50 -8.57
N TRP A 53 0.77 6.73 -7.95
CA TRP A 53 -0.28 7.23 -7.09
C TRP A 53 -0.55 6.23 -5.97
N CYS A 54 -0.86 6.72 -4.79
CA CYS A 54 -1.34 5.88 -3.69
C CYS A 54 -2.56 6.55 -3.05
N ASN A 55 -3.64 5.80 -2.91
CA ASN A 55 -4.84 6.24 -2.20
C ASN A 55 -4.94 5.50 -0.87
N CYS A 56 -4.93 6.25 0.22
CA CYS A 56 -5.08 5.70 1.55
C CYS A 56 -6.56 5.70 1.92
N PHE A 57 -7.15 4.52 2.05
CA PHE A 57 -8.48 4.41 2.65
C PHE A 57 -8.32 4.49 4.17
N GLU A 58 -8.37 5.70 4.70
CA GLU A 58 -8.68 5.92 6.10
C GLU A 58 -10.20 5.77 6.23
N ARG A 59 -10.67 4.81 7.04
CA ARG A 59 -12.06 4.84 7.46
C ARG A 59 -12.16 6.03 8.41
N THR A 60 -12.62 7.16 7.92
CA THR A 60 -13.14 8.23 8.77
C THR A 60 -14.36 7.65 9.47
N GLU A 61 -14.22 7.30 10.74
CA GLU A 61 -15.38 7.14 11.63
C GLU A 61 -15.83 8.56 11.98
N GLU A 62 -17.03 8.92 11.51
CA GLU A 62 -17.79 10.08 12.02
C GLU A 62 -18.42 9.75 13.37
#